data_AF-A0A8S2MRQ4-F1
#
_entry.id   AF-A0A8S2MRQ4-F1
#
_cell.length_a   1.000
_cell.length_b   1.000
_cell.length_c   1.000
_cell.angle_alpha   90.00
_cell.angle_beta   90.00
_cell.angle_gamma   90.00
#
_symmetry.space_group_name_H-M   'P 1'
#
loop_
_entity.id
_entity.type
_entity.pdbx_description
1 polymer ?
#
loop_
_entity_poly.entity_id
_entity_poly.type
_entity_poly.pdbx_seq_one_letter_code
_entity_poly.pdbx_strand_id
1 'polypeptide(L)'
;FYGVSQNTGSWGFDPYLSFMLSATVELLAYILVHCILDRVGRKLPYCLFAILFGLVALAVLPIQKFMNDNSFAKTMLMYAIQVSLKFFASATYAIIYIYANELFPTNVRNTGMGICSMVARIGAIIGTYCNDSLARIWINLPVLLYGIVSLIAAVLALMFPETLNKPLPQTVAEAERMSMIRIRIGKPQSTNTDGTEREDQSLAGNNEDSTLKDLLQGDNIDDRHL
;
A
#
# COMPACT_ATOMS: atom_id res chain seq x y z
N PHE A 1 -9.72 8.09 -6.10
CA PHE A 1 -9.23 9.49 -6.24
C PHE A 1 -9.50 10.03 -7.65
N TYR A 2 -8.74 9.65 -8.69
CA TYR A 2 -8.85 10.25 -10.03
C TYR A 2 -10.26 10.23 -10.63
N GLY A 3 -10.97 9.09 -10.61
CA GLY A 3 -12.33 9.00 -11.15
C GLY A 3 -13.35 9.93 -10.46
N VAL A 4 -13.24 10.08 -9.13
CA VAL A 4 -14.10 10.98 -8.33
C VAL A 4 -13.77 12.44 -8.64
N SER A 5 -12.49 12.78 -8.80
CA SER A 5 -12.06 14.13 -9.19
C SER A 5 -12.60 14.53 -10.57
N GLN A 6 -12.65 13.61 -11.53
CA GLN A 6 -13.18 13.88 -12.87
C GLN A 6 -14.70 14.09 -12.87
N ASN A 7 -15.42 13.46 -11.95
CA ASN A 7 -16.88 13.63 -11.81
C ASN A 7 -17.26 14.91 -11.00
N THR A 8 -16.29 15.69 -10.51
CA THR A 8 -16.56 16.88 -9.69
C THR A 8 -17.31 17.99 -10.44
N GLY A 9 -17.23 18.03 -11.78
CA GLY A 9 -17.89 19.04 -12.61
C GLY A 9 -19.40 18.85 -12.81
N SER A 10 -19.97 17.68 -12.45
CA SER A 10 -21.38 17.36 -12.69
C SER A 10 -22.30 17.58 -11.50
N TRP A 11 -21.87 18.36 -10.50
CA TRP A 11 -22.59 18.53 -9.22
C TRP A 11 -23.76 19.53 -9.25
N GLY A 12 -24.10 20.08 -10.42
CA GLY A 12 -25.27 20.95 -10.61
C GLY A 12 -25.12 22.39 -10.12
N PHE A 13 -23.94 22.76 -9.60
CA PHE A 13 -23.53 24.14 -9.32
C PHE A 13 -22.56 24.65 -10.39
N ASP A 14 -22.19 25.92 -10.27
CA ASP A 14 -21.10 26.48 -11.07
C ASP A 14 -19.83 25.59 -10.97
N PRO A 15 -19.23 25.21 -12.12
CA PRO A 15 -18.07 24.32 -12.16
C PRO A 15 -16.85 24.88 -11.40
N TYR A 16 -16.65 26.19 -11.38
CA TYR A 16 -15.53 26.83 -10.68
C TYR A 16 -15.69 26.69 -9.16
N LEU A 17 -16.90 26.89 -8.64
CA LEU A 17 -17.18 26.73 -7.22
C LEU A 17 -17.00 25.28 -6.76
N SER A 18 -17.48 24.32 -7.57
CA SER A 18 -17.32 22.89 -7.28
C SER A 18 -15.84 22.47 -7.26
N PHE A 19 -15.03 23.01 -8.18
CA PHE A 19 -13.59 22.79 -8.22
C PHE A 19 -12.87 23.39 -7.02
N MET A 20 -13.16 24.65 -6.67
CA MET A 20 -12.57 25.32 -5.50
C MET A 20 -12.89 24.59 -4.19
N LEU A 21 -14.14 24.13 -4.04
CA LEU A 21 -14.53 23.37 -2.86
C LEU A 21 -13.81 22.02 -2.80
N SER A 22 -13.73 21.32 -3.93
CA SER A 22 -13.02 20.03 -4.05
C SER A 22 -11.54 20.16 -3.67
N ALA A 23 -10.87 21.23 -4.12
CA ALA A 23 -9.48 21.53 -3.76
C ALA A 23 -9.33 21.85 -2.25
N THR A 24 -10.24 22.64 -1.70
CA THR A 24 -10.23 22.99 -0.26
C THR A 24 -10.39 21.74 0.61
N VAL A 25 -11.34 20.87 0.24
CA VAL A 25 -11.60 19.59 0.93
C VAL A 25 -10.41 18.65 0.83
N GLU A 26 -9.72 18.63 -0.32
CA GLU A 26 -8.51 17.85 -0.52
C GLU A 26 -7.37 18.30 0.42
N LEU A 27 -7.14 19.61 0.53
CA LEU A 27 -6.16 20.17 1.47
C LEU A 27 -6.49 19.82 2.93
N LEU A 28 -7.75 19.98 3.33
CA LEU A 28 -8.21 19.63 4.68
C LEU A 28 -8.02 18.14 4.97
N ALA A 29 -8.29 17.27 3.99
CA ALA A 29 -8.08 15.83 4.12
C ALA A 29 -6.60 15.50 4.38
N TYR A 30 -5.68 16.16 3.70
CA TYR A 30 -4.24 15.92 3.88
C TYR A 30 -3.74 16.36 5.26
N ILE A 31 -4.17 17.53 5.75
CA ILE A 31 -3.83 18.01 7.09
C ILE A 31 -4.34 17.01 8.15
N LEU A 32 -5.60 16.57 8.01
CA LEU A 32 -6.21 15.63 8.95
C LEU A 32 -5.52 14.26 8.92
N VAL A 33 -5.18 13.74 7.74
CA VAL A 33 -4.44 12.49 7.60
C VAL A 33 -3.08 12.56 8.27
N HIS A 34 -2.34 13.66 8.09
CA HIS A 34 -1.04 13.84 8.72
C HIS A 34 -1.15 13.73 10.26
N CYS A 35 -2.11 14.45 10.87
CA CYS A 35 -2.35 14.40 12.31
C CYS A 35 -2.76 13.00 12.82
N ILE A 36 -3.54 12.24 12.04
CA ILE A 36 -4.01 10.90 12.44
C ILE A 36 -2.90 9.86 12.32
N LEU A 37 -2.09 9.92 11.27
CA LEU A 37 -1.02 8.97 11.01
C LEU A 37 0.02 8.96 12.14
N ASP A 38 0.32 10.12 12.71
CA ASP A 38 1.26 10.25 13.82
C ASP A 38 0.78 9.59 15.12
N ARG A 39 -0.54 9.43 15.32
CA ARG A 39 -1.12 8.87 16.55
C ARG A 39 -1.58 7.41 16.44
N VAL A 40 -2.14 7.00 15.30
CA VAL A 40 -2.87 5.73 15.15
C VAL A 40 -2.08 4.71 14.30
N GLY A 41 -1.01 5.14 13.63
CA GLY A 41 -0.28 4.34 12.66
C GLY A 41 -0.87 4.41 11.26
N ARG A 42 -0.40 3.56 10.33
CA ARG A 42 -0.72 3.69 8.88
C ARG A 42 -1.83 2.75 8.37
N LYS A 43 -1.89 1.51 8.85
CA LYS A 43 -2.79 0.47 8.31
C LYS A 43 -4.27 0.71 8.67
N LEU A 44 -4.54 0.97 9.96
CA LEU A 44 -5.89 1.20 10.45
C LEU A 44 -6.58 2.37 9.76
N PRO A 45 -5.99 3.58 9.67
CA PRO A 45 -6.67 4.69 9.01
C PRO A 45 -6.88 4.42 7.50
N TYR A 46 -5.94 3.75 6.82
CA TYR A 46 -6.14 3.35 5.42
C TYR A 46 -7.41 2.49 5.25
N CYS A 47 -7.54 1.43 6.05
CA CYS A 47 -8.69 0.52 5.95
C CYS A 47 -9.99 1.22 6.33
N LEU A 48 -9.99 2.04 7.39
CA LEU A 48 -11.16 2.79 7.83
C LEU A 48 -11.64 3.76 6.75
N PHE A 49 -10.75 4.60 6.19
CA PHE A 49 -11.16 5.56 5.16
C PHE A 49 -11.57 4.87 3.85
N ALA A 50 -10.93 3.76 3.48
CA ALA A 50 -11.32 2.99 2.29
C ALA A 50 -12.70 2.31 2.44
N ILE A 51 -13.04 1.81 3.64
CA ILE A 51 -14.35 1.25 3.94
C ILE A 51 -15.41 2.36 4.00
N LEU A 52 -15.13 3.47 4.66
CA LEU A 52 -16.04 4.62 4.72
C LEU A 52 -16.34 5.16 3.31
N PHE A 53 -15.32 5.27 2.45
CA PHE A 53 -15.52 5.63 1.04
C PHE A 53 -16.48 4.65 0.34
N GLY A 54 -16.26 3.34 0.51
CA GLY A 54 -17.13 2.32 -0.05
C GLY A 54 -18.58 2.41 0.43
N LEU A 55 -18.78 2.59 1.74
CA LEU A 55 -20.11 2.73 2.36
C LEU A 55 -20.84 3.97 1.85
N VAL A 56 -20.15 5.11 1.77
CA VAL A 56 -20.72 6.37 1.25
C VAL A 56 -21.07 6.22 -0.24
N ALA A 57 -20.24 5.51 -1.02
CA ALA A 57 -20.53 5.24 -2.43
C ALA A 57 -21.76 4.35 -2.62
N LEU A 58 -21.95 3.33 -1.77
CA LEU A 58 -23.15 2.48 -1.77
C LEU A 58 -24.41 3.24 -1.34
N ALA A 59 -24.29 4.22 -0.42
CA ALA A 59 -25.39 5.03 0.06
C ALA A 59 -26.06 5.90 -1.02
N VAL A 60 -25.41 6.10 -2.17
CA VAL A 60 -25.98 6.82 -3.32
C VAL A 60 -27.23 6.11 -3.88
N LEU A 61 -27.25 4.77 -3.87
CA LEU A 61 -28.35 3.97 -4.43
C LEU A 61 -29.71 4.17 -3.74
N PRO A 62 -29.84 4.01 -2.40
CA PRO A 62 -31.12 4.22 -1.74
C PRO A 62 -31.60 5.67 -1.89
N ILE A 63 -30.70 6.64 -1.85
CA ILE A 63 -31.07 8.07 -1.92
C ILE A 63 -31.72 8.41 -3.27
N GLN A 64 -31.23 7.84 -4.37
CA GLN A 64 -31.88 8.01 -5.67
C GLN A 64 -33.26 7.38 -5.73
N LYS A 65 -33.47 6.24 -5.08
CA LYS A 65 -34.74 5.51 -5.10
C LYS A 65 -35.80 6.13 -4.19
N PHE A 66 -35.39 6.66 -3.03
CA PHE A 66 -36.31 7.15 -2.00
C PHE A 66 -36.68 8.64 -2.16
N MET A 67 -35.88 9.46 -2.85
CA MET A 67 -36.15 10.89 -2.98
C MET A 67 -36.66 11.31 -4.36
N ASN A 68 -37.81 12.00 -4.33
CA ASN A 68 -38.48 12.57 -5.49
C ASN A 68 -37.60 13.62 -6.22
N ASP A 69 -37.72 13.70 -7.54
CA ASP A 69 -36.68 14.28 -8.42
C ASP A 69 -36.49 15.80 -8.30
N ASN A 70 -37.45 16.54 -7.76
CA ASN A 70 -37.45 18.02 -7.80
C ASN A 70 -37.16 18.70 -6.44
N SER A 71 -36.74 17.94 -5.43
CA SER A 71 -36.47 18.52 -4.10
C SER A 71 -35.07 19.14 -4.04
N PHE A 72 -34.98 20.44 -3.70
CA PHE A 72 -33.71 21.12 -3.38
C PHE A 72 -32.87 20.33 -2.34
N ALA A 73 -33.54 19.67 -1.40
CA ALA A 73 -32.94 18.78 -0.41
C ALA A 73 -32.15 17.60 -1.03
N LYS A 74 -32.61 17.05 -2.16
CA LYS A 74 -31.93 15.96 -2.87
C LYS A 74 -30.60 16.44 -3.45
N THR A 75 -30.59 17.61 -4.08
CA THR A 75 -29.38 18.22 -4.65
C THR A 75 -28.36 18.53 -3.56
N MET A 76 -28.77 19.10 -2.43
CA MET A 76 -27.85 19.37 -1.32
C MET A 76 -27.30 18.08 -0.70
N LEU A 77 -28.12 17.03 -0.55
CA LEU A 77 -27.65 15.76 0.01
C LEU A 77 -26.66 15.06 -0.95
N MET A 78 -26.98 15.02 -2.25
CA MET A 78 -26.08 14.49 -3.28
C MET A 78 -24.74 15.23 -3.26
N TYR A 79 -24.77 16.56 -3.14
CA TYR A 79 -23.58 17.38 -3.03
C TYR A 79 -22.74 17.01 -1.79
N ALA A 80 -23.36 16.92 -0.62
CA ALA A 80 -22.68 16.55 0.63
C ALA A 80 -22.01 15.16 0.53
N ILE A 81 -22.65 14.22 -0.16
CA ILE A 81 -22.09 12.88 -0.41
C ILE A 81 -20.89 12.95 -1.32
N GLN A 82 -20.96 13.71 -2.41
CA GLN A 82 -19.84 13.85 -3.35
C GLN A 82 -18.63 14.51 -2.69
N VAL A 83 -18.85 15.53 -1.87
CA VAL A 83 -17.80 16.16 -1.05
C VAL A 83 -17.19 15.16 -0.07
N SER A 84 -18.01 14.35 0.59
CA SER A 84 -17.55 13.29 1.50
C SER A 84 -16.73 12.22 0.76
N LEU A 85 -17.18 11.79 -0.42
CA LEU A 85 -16.43 10.87 -1.29
C LEU A 85 -15.06 11.43 -1.67
N LYS A 86 -15.02 12.71 -2.06
CA LYS A 86 -13.76 13.40 -2.40
C LYS A 86 -12.82 13.47 -1.20
N PHE A 87 -13.34 13.75 0.00
CA PHE A 87 -12.58 13.76 1.24
C PHE A 87 -11.94 12.39 1.53
N PHE A 88 -12.75 11.33 1.59
CA PHE A 88 -12.24 9.98 1.87
C PHE A 88 -11.30 9.47 0.78
N ALA A 89 -11.58 9.76 -0.50
CA ALA A 89 -10.71 9.38 -1.60
C ALA A 89 -9.34 10.07 -1.52
N SER A 90 -9.30 11.33 -1.09
CA SER A 90 -8.06 12.09 -0.92
C SER A 90 -7.28 11.59 0.29
N ALA A 91 -7.97 11.34 1.41
CA ALA A 91 -7.37 10.79 2.62
C ALA A 91 -6.70 9.43 2.37
N THR A 92 -7.42 8.50 1.76
CA THR A 92 -6.90 7.17 1.40
C THR A 92 -5.70 7.26 0.44
N TYR A 93 -5.73 8.20 -0.50
CA TYR A 93 -4.62 8.42 -1.45
C TYR A 93 -3.35 8.96 -0.78
N ALA A 94 -3.48 9.87 0.18
CA ALA A 94 -2.34 10.35 0.96
C ALA A 94 -1.70 9.23 1.79
N ILE A 95 -2.52 8.43 2.47
CA ILE A 95 -2.04 7.35 3.34
C ILE A 95 -1.30 6.29 2.53
N ILE A 96 -1.85 5.84 1.39
CA ILE A 96 -1.18 4.81 0.58
C ILE A 96 0.16 5.29 0.03
N TYR A 97 0.29 6.58 -0.30
CA TYR A 97 1.54 7.14 -0.79
C TYR A 97 2.62 7.17 0.30
N ILE A 98 2.25 7.56 1.52
CA ILE A 98 3.13 7.51 2.70
C ILE A 98 3.51 6.06 3.02
N TYR A 99 2.52 5.17 3.05
CA TYR A 99 2.70 3.75 3.33
C TYR A 99 3.64 3.06 2.33
N ALA A 100 3.50 3.36 1.02
CA ALA A 100 4.38 2.82 0.00
C ALA A 100 5.84 3.29 0.20
N ASN A 101 6.06 4.55 0.56
CA ASN A 101 7.41 5.08 0.82
C ASN A 101 8.12 4.41 2.01
N GLU A 102 7.36 3.90 2.97
CA GLU A 102 7.89 3.21 4.16
C GLU A 102 8.11 1.72 3.91
N LEU A 103 7.31 1.12 3.02
CA LEU A 103 7.42 -0.28 2.67
C LEU A 103 8.64 -0.55 1.77
N PHE A 104 8.99 0.40 0.90
CA PHE A 104 10.12 0.22 -0.02
C PHE A 104 11.47 0.66 0.57
N PRO A 105 12.49 -0.22 0.59
CA PRO A 105 13.83 0.12 1.04
C PRO A 105 14.48 1.16 0.11
N THR A 106 15.34 2.02 0.65
CA THR A 106 15.89 3.21 -0.04
C THR A 106 16.47 2.89 -1.43
N ASN A 107 17.11 1.73 -1.58
CA ASN A 107 17.78 1.33 -2.83
C ASN A 107 16.80 1.05 -3.99
N VAL A 108 15.56 0.65 -3.71
CA VAL A 108 14.56 0.29 -4.73
C VAL A 108 13.31 1.15 -4.66
N ARG A 109 13.23 2.08 -3.70
CA ARG A 109 12.07 2.95 -3.48
C ARG A 109 11.68 3.74 -4.72
N ASN A 110 12.64 4.34 -5.40
CA ASN A 110 12.35 5.17 -6.56
C ASN A 110 11.74 4.34 -7.70
N THR A 111 12.29 3.15 -7.96
CA THR A 111 11.78 2.22 -8.99
C THR A 111 10.42 1.64 -8.60
N GLY A 112 10.26 1.21 -7.34
CA GLY A 112 9.00 0.66 -6.83
C GLY A 112 7.85 1.68 -6.89
N MET A 113 8.10 2.91 -6.41
CA MET A 113 7.15 4.02 -6.49
C MET A 113 6.81 4.40 -7.94
N GLY A 114 7.78 4.31 -8.86
CA GLY A 114 7.58 4.51 -10.29
C GLY A 114 6.60 3.49 -10.89
N ILE A 115 6.80 2.19 -10.61
CA ILE A 115 5.91 1.11 -11.07
C ILE A 115 4.51 1.28 -10.47
N CYS A 116 4.40 1.55 -9.16
CA CYS A 116 3.11 1.83 -8.51
C CYS A 116 2.39 3.02 -9.17
N SER A 117 3.14 4.07 -9.53
CA SER A 117 2.60 5.24 -10.22
C SER A 117 2.11 4.90 -11.62
N MET A 118 2.82 4.07 -12.37
CA MET A 118 2.37 3.58 -13.68
C MET A 118 1.06 2.80 -13.57
N VAL A 119 0.96 1.88 -12.62
CA VAL A 119 -0.28 1.13 -12.37
C VAL A 119 -1.42 2.06 -11.97
N ALA A 120 -1.16 3.06 -11.12
CA ALA A 120 -2.16 4.05 -10.75
C ALA A 120 -2.65 4.88 -11.95
N ARG A 121 -1.77 5.20 -12.91
CA ARG A 121 -2.11 5.91 -14.15
C ARG A 121 -2.96 5.05 -15.08
N ILE A 122 -2.64 3.77 -15.23
CA ILE A 122 -3.48 2.82 -15.98
C ILE A 122 -4.87 2.76 -15.34
N GLY A 123 -4.96 2.67 -14.01
CA GLY A 123 -6.23 2.72 -13.28
C GLY A 123 -7.00 4.02 -13.50
N ALA A 124 -6.32 5.17 -13.60
CA ALA A 124 -6.96 6.44 -13.92
C ALA A 124 -7.52 6.49 -15.35
N ILE A 125 -6.81 5.95 -16.34
CA ILE A 125 -7.26 5.86 -17.74
C ILE A 125 -8.52 4.99 -17.82
N ILE A 126 -8.47 3.78 -17.25
CA ILE A 126 -9.62 2.86 -17.19
C ILE A 126 -10.79 3.53 -16.46
N GLY A 127 -10.52 4.17 -15.31
CA GLY A 127 -11.54 4.84 -14.53
C GLY A 127 -12.24 5.98 -15.27
N THR A 128 -11.49 6.75 -16.07
CA THR A 128 -12.04 7.85 -16.89
C THR A 128 -12.84 7.31 -18.08
N TYR A 129 -12.35 6.26 -18.75
CA TYR A 129 -13.06 5.58 -19.82
C TYR A 129 -14.39 4.97 -19.35
N CYS A 130 -14.38 4.32 -18.18
CA CYS A 130 -15.58 3.84 -17.52
C CYS A 130 -16.53 4.99 -17.18
N ASN A 131 -16.02 6.14 -16.73
CA ASN A 131 -16.89 7.28 -16.41
C ASN A 131 -17.68 7.75 -17.65
N ASP A 132 -17.03 7.98 -18.79
CA ASP A 132 -17.71 8.45 -20.00
C ASP A 132 -18.70 7.41 -20.56
N SER A 133 -18.28 6.15 -20.63
CA SER A 133 -19.11 5.08 -21.20
C SER A 133 -20.35 4.81 -20.36
N LEU A 134 -20.20 4.87 -19.03
CA LEU A 134 -21.21 4.44 -18.07
C LEU A 134 -22.14 5.59 -17.68
N ALA A 135 -21.67 6.84 -17.73
CA ALA A 135 -22.49 8.03 -17.55
C ALA A 135 -23.62 8.16 -18.61
N ARG A 136 -23.43 7.58 -19.81
CA ARG A 136 -24.46 7.52 -20.86
C ARG A 136 -25.64 6.62 -20.52
N ILE A 137 -25.41 5.62 -19.67
CA ILE A 137 -26.44 4.71 -19.20
C ILE A 137 -27.03 5.31 -17.92
N TRP A 138 -26.22 5.45 -16.87
CA TRP A 138 -26.63 5.89 -15.54
C TRP A 138 -25.56 6.78 -14.91
N ILE A 139 -25.91 8.04 -14.61
CA ILE A 139 -24.99 9.08 -14.11
C ILE A 139 -24.22 8.67 -12.83
N ASN A 140 -24.81 7.82 -11.98
CA ASN A 140 -24.22 7.42 -10.68
C ASN A 140 -23.57 6.03 -10.69
N LEU A 141 -23.62 5.28 -11.80
CA LEU A 141 -23.01 3.96 -11.90
C LEU A 141 -21.47 3.98 -11.70
N PRO A 142 -20.72 4.99 -12.20
CA PRO A 142 -19.27 5.05 -11.98
C PRO A 142 -18.91 5.13 -10.49
N VAL A 143 -19.69 5.88 -9.71
CA VAL A 143 -19.46 6.06 -8.26
C VAL A 143 -19.60 4.72 -7.54
N LEU A 144 -20.60 3.93 -7.91
CA LEU A 144 -20.82 2.59 -7.35
C LEU A 144 -19.63 1.65 -7.64
N LEU A 145 -19.15 1.66 -8.88
CA LEU A 145 -18.00 0.86 -9.30
C LEU A 145 -16.76 1.22 -8.46
N TYR A 146 -16.49 2.53 -8.28
CA TYR A 146 -15.38 2.99 -7.45
C TYR A 146 -15.53 2.53 -6.00
N GLY A 147 -16.75 2.54 -5.45
CA GLY A 147 -17.05 2.02 -4.11
C GLY A 147 -16.71 0.54 -3.94
N ILE A 148 -17.14 -0.30 -4.89
CA ILE A 148 -16.87 -1.76 -4.87
C ILE A 148 -15.37 -2.02 -4.98
N VAL A 149 -14.68 -1.36 -5.92
CA VAL A 149 -13.23 -1.50 -6.10
C VAL A 149 -12.48 -1.07 -4.83
N SER A 150 -12.93 0.00 -4.16
CA SER A 150 -12.36 0.45 -2.89
C SER A 150 -12.54 -0.56 -1.76
N LEU A 151 -13.70 -1.22 -1.67
CA LEU A 151 -13.92 -2.27 -0.67
C LEU A 151 -13.02 -3.48 -0.90
N ILE A 152 -12.86 -3.90 -2.15
CA ILE A 152 -11.91 -4.97 -2.50
C ILE A 152 -10.48 -4.56 -2.12
N ALA A 153 -10.09 -3.31 -2.43
CA ALA A 153 -8.79 -2.77 -2.05
C ALA A 153 -8.59 -2.70 -0.53
N ALA A 154 -9.63 -2.40 0.24
CA ALA A 154 -9.59 -2.39 1.70
C ALA A 154 -9.37 -3.81 2.27
N VAL A 155 -10.07 -4.80 1.73
CA VAL A 155 -9.89 -6.22 2.11
C VAL A 155 -8.49 -6.71 1.76
N LEU A 156 -8.00 -6.38 0.56
CA LEU A 156 -6.63 -6.70 0.16
C LEU A 156 -5.60 -6.03 1.07
N ALA A 157 -5.82 -4.79 1.48
CA ALA A 157 -4.94 -4.11 2.41
C ALA A 157 -4.91 -4.73 3.82
N LEU A 158 -5.96 -5.45 4.23
CA LEU A 158 -5.92 -6.24 5.47
C LEU A 158 -4.93 -7.41 5.38
N MET A 159 -4.73 -7.97 4.17
CA MET A 159 -3.72 -9.02 3.93
C MET A 159 -2.28 -8.48 3.99
N PHE A 160 -2.08 -7.17 3.78
CA PHE A 160 -0.75 -6.57 3.91
C PHE A 160 -0.28 -6.52 5.38
N PRO A 161 0.99 -6.89 5.65
CA PRO A 161 1.58 -6.78 6.98
C PRO A 161 1.71 -5.31 7.39
N GLU A 162 1.41 -5.00 8.65
CA GLU A 162 1.49 -3.64 9.18
C GLU A 162 2.93 -3.11 9.23
N THR A 163 3.16 -1.85 8.82
CA THR A 163 4.48 -1.17 8.82
C THR A 163 4.78 -0.42 10.11
N LEU A 164 3.91 -0.48 11.12
CA LEU A 164 4.12 0.17 12.41
C LEU A 164 5.19 -0.58 13.22
N ASN A 165 6.19 0.13 13.75
CA ASN A 165 7.26 -0.38 14.64
C ASN A 165 8.29 -1.36 14.04
N LYS A 166 8.53 -1.34 12.72
CA LYS A 166 9.70 -2.04 12.16
C LYS A 166 10.73 -1.04 11.65
N PRO A 167 12.03 -1.19 11.99
CA PRO A 167 13.07 -0.34 11.41
C PRO A 167 13.03 -0.49 9.88
N LEU A 168 13.23 0.61 9.15
CA LEU A 168 13.24 0.57 7.69
C LEU A 168 14.31 -0.45 7.26
N PRO A 169 13.94 -1.52 6.53
CA PRO A 169 14.93 -2.47 6.03
C PRO A 169 15.90 -1.69 5.15
N GLN A 170 17.19 -1.73 5.48
CA GLN A 170 18.19 -1.04 4.66
C GLN A 170 18.56 -1.84 3.40
N THR A 171 18.19 -3.13 3.37
CA THR A 171 18.50 -4.06 2.29
C THR A 171 17.30 -4.90 1.87
N VAL A 172 17.26 -5.31 0.59
CA VAL A 172 16.17 -6.13 0.00
C VAL A 172 16.02 -7.46 0.74
N ALA A 173 17.13 -8.06 1.19
CA ALA A 173 17.12 -9.30 1.97
C ALA A 173 16.42 -9.18 3.35
N GLU A 174 16.34 -7.97 3.90
CA GLU A 174 15.64 -7.70 5.16
C GLU A 174 14.14 -7.46 4.94
N ALA A 175 13.76 -6.91 3.79
CA ALA A 175 12.36 -6.85 3.34
C ALA A 175 11.79 -8.26 3.06
N GLU A 176 12.58 -9.15 2.45
CA GLU A 176 12.18 -10.55 2.19
C GLU A 176 12.02 -11.38 3.47
N ARG A 177 12.86 -11.16 4.49
CA ARG A 177 12.68 -11.83 5.80
C ARG A 177 11.39 -11.42 6.51
N MET A 178 10.96 -10.16 6.36
CA MET A 178 9.68 -9.70 6.91
C MET A 178 8.45 -10.29 6.20
N SER A 179 8.52 -10.56 4.89
CA SER A 179 7.43 -11.22 4.15
C SER A 179 7.36 -12.73 4.45
N MET A 180 8.52 -13.39 4.58
CA MET A 180 8.64 -14.82 4.90
C MET A 180 8.12 -15.20 6.30
N ILE A 181 8.27 -14.33 7.31
CA ILE A 181 7.75 -14.57 8.66
C ILE A 181 6.22 -14.72 8.67
N ARG A 182 5.47 -14.02 7.79
CA ARG A 182 4.01 -14.15 7.72
C ARG A 182 3.52 -15.41 7.01
N ILE A 183 4.27 -15.98 6.06
CA ILE A 183 3.90 -17.27 5.46
C ILE A 183 3.98 -18.40 6.50
N ARG A 184 4.84 -18.26 7.51
CA ARG A 184 5.08 -19.29 8.53
C ARG A 184 4.12 -19.25 9.73
N ILE A 185 3.42 -18.14 9.98
CA ILE A 185 2.44 -18.02 11.09
C ILE A 185 1.08 -18.65 10.77
N GLY A 186 0.86 -19.12 9.53
CA GLY A 186 -0.31 -19.92 9.13
C GLY A 186 -0.18 -21.44 9.32
N LYS A 187 0.94 -21.95 9.83
CA LYS A 187 1.09 -23.35 10.27
C LYS A 187 1.27 -23.36 11.79
N PRO A 188 0.53 -24.21 12.54
CA PRO A 188 0.83 -24.40 13.95
C PRO A 188 2.28 -24.87 14.06
N GLN A 189 3.01 -24.22 14.95
CA GLN A 189 4.34 -24.62 15.39
C GLN A 189 4.23 -26.02 15.98
N SER A 190 4.59 -27.06 15.23
CA SER A 190 4.99 -28.33 15.83
C SER A 190 6.42 -28.14 16.32
N THR A 191 6.54 -27.83 17.60
CA THR A 191 7.71 -28.15 18.41
C THR A 191 8.11 -29.60 18.16
N ASN A 192 9.34 -29.82 17.68
CA ASN A 192 10.34 -30.66 18.33
C ASN A 192 11.62 -30.71 17.49
N THR A 193 12.72 -30.30 18.16
CA THR A 193 14.00 -31.00 18.26
C THR A 193 14.39 -31.92 17.09
N ASP A 194 15.48 -31.61 16.38
CA ASP A 194 16.75 -32.26 16.66
C ASP A 194 17.92 -31.55 15.96
N GLY A 195 19.08 -31.60 16.60
CA GLY A 195 20.33 -31.17 15.99
C GLY A 195 20.88 -32.22 15.02
N THR A 196 22.10 -31.96 14.56
CA THR A 196 22.97 -32.79 13.73
C THR A 196 23.01 -32.37 12.26
N GLU A 197 24.26 -32.32 11.75
CA GLU A 197 24.67 -32.08 10.37
C GLU A 197 24.87 -30.61 9.95
N ARG A 198 26.02 -30.06 10.37
CA ARG A 198 27.02 -29.41 9.48
C ARG A 198 28.32 -29.18 10.25
N GLU A 199 28.88 -30.28 10.74
CA GLU A 199 30.31 -30.40 11.11
C GLU A 199 31.21 -30.60 9.87
N ASP A 200 30.66 -30.62 8.64
CA ASP A 200 31.41 -31.04 7.45
C ASP A 200 32.06 -29.91 6.62
N GLN A 201 32.06 -28.65 7.09
CA GLN A 201 32.61 -27.51 6.32
C GLN A 201 33.80 -26.77 6.96
N SER A 202 34.22 -27.11 8.18
CA SER A 202 35.45 -26.55 8.77
C SER A 202 36.65 -27.51 8.73
N LEU A 203 36.43 -28.82 8.52
CA LEU A 203 37.49 -29.84 8.43
C LEU A 203 38.27 -29.83 7.10
N ALA A 204 37.77 -29.14 6.06
CA ALA A 204 38.44 -29.05 4.76
C ALA A 204 39.48 -27.91 4.66
N GLY A 205 39.41 -26.89 5.54
CA GLY A 205 40.29 -25.71 5.44
C GLY A 205 41.53 -25.74 6.33
N ASN A 206 41.61 -26.69 7.28
CA ASN A 206 42.66 -26.71 8.30
C ASN A 206 43.77 -27.76 8.05
N ASN A 207 43.54 -28.69 7.11
CA ASN A 207 44.49 -29.78 6.83
C ASN A 207 45.49 -29.44 5.72
N GLU A 208 45.18 -28.54 4.79
CA GLU A 208 46.13 -28.17 3.72
C GLU A 208 47.25 -27.25 4.24
N ASP A 209 46.95 -26.40 5.23
CA ASP A 209 47.90 -25.43 5.79
C ASP A 209 48.86 -26.05 6.84
N SER A 210 48.53 -27.23 7.38
CA SER A 210 49.42 -28.01 8.25
C SER A 210 50.39 -28.88 7.46
N THR A 211 49.96 -29.46 6.33
CA THR A 211 50.84 -30.31 5.51
C THR A 211 51.92 -29.48 4.79
N LEU A 212 51.61 -28.25 4.37
CA LEU A 212 52.60 -27.34 3.77
C LEU A 212 53.62 -26.80 4.79
N LYS A 213 53.24 -26.66 6.07
CA LYS A 213 54.17 -26.26 7.14
C LYS A 213 55.12 -27.41 7.52
N ASP A 214 54.63 -28.64 7.57
CA ASP A 214 55.46 -29.82 7.82
C ASP A 214 56.45 -30.10 6.69
N LEU A 215 56.07 -29.83 5.42
CA LEU A 215 56.98 -29.98 4.26
C LEU A 215 58.07 -28.90 4.17
N LEU A 216 57.81 -27.69 4.67
CA LEU A 216 58.81 -26.60 4.70
C LEU A 216 59.69 -26.61 5.96
N GLN A 217 59.31 -27.38 6.98
CA GLN A 217 60.05 -27.48 8.24
C GLN A 217 60.94 -28.73 8.32
N GLY A 218 60.79 -29.68 7.39
CA GLY A 218 61.59 -30.91 7.29
C GLY A 218 62.91 -30.81 6.49
N ASP A 219 63.20 -29.68 5.84
CA ASP A 219 64.34 -29.56 4.90
C ASP A 219 65.48 -28.65 5.43
N ASN A 220 65.60 -28.49 6.75
CA ASN A 220 66.63 -27.61 7.33
C ASN A 220 67.30 -28.17 8.59
N ILE A 221 67.67 -29.46 8.58
CA ILE A 221 68.68 -30.01 9.50
C ILE A 221 69.47 -31.12 8.79
N ASP A 222 70.41 -30.74 7.95
CA ASP A 222 71.72 -31.41 7.87
C ASP A 222 72.69 -30.51 7.10
N ASP A 223 73.44 -29.69 7.84
CA ASP A 223 74.81 -29.24 7.49
C ASP A 223 75.30 -28.20 8.50
N ARG A 224 75.61 -28.63 9.73
CA ARG A 224 76.61 -27.99 10.60
C ARG A 224 77.34 -29.01 11.47
N HIS A 225 78.13 -29.85 10.81
CA HIS A 225 79.43 -30.26 11.32
C HIS A 225 80.48 -29.91 10.27
N LEU A 226 81.00 -28.68 10.35
CA LEU A 226 82.39 -28.27 10.16
C LEU A 226 82.54 -26.85 10.72
#